data_AF-W1XEV2-F1
#
_entry.id   AF-W1XEV2-F1
#
_cell.length_a   1.000
_cell.length_b   1.000
_cell.length_c   1.000
_cell.angle_alpha   90.00
_cell.angle_beta   90.00
_cell.angle_gamma   90.00
#
_symmetry.space_group_name_H-M   'P 1'
#
loop_
_entity.id
_entity.type
_entity.pdbx_description
1 polymer ?
#
loop_
_entity_poly.entity_id
_entity_poly.type
_entity_poly.pdbx_seq_one_letter_code
_entity_poly.pdbx_strand_id
1 'polypeptide(L)'
;LQLVGVKVVLVHGGGPAINSTLEAMQIESHFANGLRVTDEATMDVVQMVLAGKVNKGLVADLTDLGGKAVGLCGVDGNMIQVHKQNEELGYVGYIDTIDTSIIHDVISRGYIPVISSIGMGADGKTYNINA
;
A
#
# COMPACT_ATOMS: atom_id res chain seq x y z
N LEU A 1 -21.24 4.94 -7.87
CA LEU A 1 -20.53 3.73 -8.36
C LEU A 1 -21.17 2.43 -7.83
N GLN A 2 -21.40 2.24 -6.53
CA GLN A 2 -22.17 1.08 -6.04
C GLN A 2 -23.67 1.10 -6.40
N LEU A 3 -24.25 2.28 -6.69
CA LEU A 3 -25.65 2.45 -7.10
C LEU A 3 -26.02 1.74 -8.42
N VAL A 4 -25.04 1.27 -9.20
CA VAL A 4 -25.23 0.57 -10.48
C VAL A 4 -24.76 -0.90 -10.41
N GLY A 5 -24.48 -1.42 -9.20
CA GLY A 5 -24.03 -2.80 -8.99
C GLY A 5 -22.55 -3.07 -9.31
N VAL A 6 -21.78 -2.03 -9.64
CA VAL A 6 -20.33 -2.15 -9.92
C VAL A 6 -19.55 -2.30 -8.61
N LYS A 7 -18.72 -3.34 -8.53
CA LYS A 7 -17.78 -3.60 -7.43
C LYS A 7 -16.46 -2.89 -7.74
N VAL A 8 -16.06 -1.96 -6.89
CA VAL A 8 -14.86 -1.13 -7.07
C VAL A 8 -13.83 -1.51 -6.01
N VAL A 9 -12.58 -1.66 -6.43
CA VAL A 9 -11.39 -1.76 -5.57
C VAL A 9 -10.45 -0.63 -5.97
N LEU A 10 -10.00 0.17 -5.01
CA LEU A 10 -9.04 1.25 -5.25
C LEU A 10 -7.66 0.80 -4.78
N VAL A 11 -6.67 0.82 -5.66
CA VAL A 11 -5.25 0.61 -5.32
C VAL A 11 -4.54 1.95 -5.45
N HIS A 12 -3.63 2.26 -4.52
CA HIS A 12 -2.88 3.51 -4.57
C HIS A 12 -1.41 3.35 -4.14
N GLY A 13 -0.57 4.20 -4.75
CA GLY A 13 0.77 4.53 -4.25
C GLY A 13 0.76 5.84 -3.47
N GLY A 14 1.89 6.55 -3.45
CA GLY A 14 2.00 7.82 -2.72
C GLY A 14 3.38 8.48 -2.80
N GLY A 15 4.08 8.33 -3.93
CA GLY A 15 5.46 8.82 -4.11
C GLY A 15 5.70 10.25 -3.61
N PRO A 16 4.87 11.25 -3.99
CA PRO A 16 5.03 12.62 -3.50
C PRO A 16 4.86 12.78 -1.99
N ALA A 17 3.89 12.06 -1.38
CA ALA A 17 3.66 12.11 0.06
C ALA A 17 4.80 11.45 0.85
N ILE A 18 5.39 10.37 0.29
CA ILE A 18 6.57 9.71 0.85
C ILE A 18 7.75 10.69 0.83
N ASN A 19 8.03 11.29 -0.32
CA ASN A 19 9.14 12.26 -0.48
C ASN A 19 9.03 13.41 0.54
N SER A 20 7.85 14.01 0.67
CA SER A 20 7.61 15.10 1.61
C SER A 20 7.83 14.68 3.07
N THR A 21 7.52 13.43 3.42
CA THR A 21 7.71 12.93 4.79
C THR A 21 9.16 12.58 5.06
N LEU A 22 9.87 11.96 4.10
CA LEU A 22 11.31 11.71 4.19
C LEU A 22 12.09 13.02 4.36
N GLU A 23 11.77 14.04 3.56
CA GLU A 23 12.38 15.37 3.66
C GLU A 23 12.13 16.01 5.03
N ALA A 24 10.90 15.96 5.54
CA ALA A 24 10.58 16.48 6.86
C ALA A 24 11.31 15.75 8.00
N MET A 25 11.65 14.48 7.80
CA MET A 25 12.42 13.66 8.74
C MET A 25 13.93 13.70 8.48
N GLN A 26 14.39 14.48 7.50
CA GLN A 26 15.80 14.59 7.09
C GLN A 26 16.41 13.24 6.67
N ILE A 27 15.59 12.37 6.06
CA ILE A 27 16.02 11.09 5.47
C ILE A 27 16.24 11.30 3.98
N GLU A 28 17.44 11.00 3.49
CA GLU A 28 17.78 11.17 2.07
C GLU A 28 17.07 10.12 1.21
N SER A 29 16.51 10.55 0.08
CA SER A 29 15.80 9.67 -0.85
C SER A 29 16.69 9.35 -2.05
N HIS A 30 16.89 8.06 -2.32
CA HIS A 30 17.63 7.58 -3.49
C HIS A 30 16.73 6.80 -4.46
N PHE A 31 17.00 6.92 -5.75
CA PHE A 31 16.33 6.17 -6.80
C PHE A 31 17.35 5.48 -7.70
N ALA A 32 17.06 4.24 -8.07
CA ALA A 32 17.84 3.45 -9.01
C ALA A 32 16.88 2.82 -10.02
N ASN A 33 17.14 3.02 -11.33
CA ASN A 33 16.32 2.46 -12.42
C ASN A 33 14.81 2.75 -12.30
N GLY A 34 14.44 3.94 -11.82
CA GLY A 34 13.04 4.34 -11.63
C GLY A 34 12.36 3.78 -10.38
N LEU A 35 13.06 2.95 -9.60
CA LEU A 35 12.59 2.42 -8.31
C LEU A 35 13.24 3.17 -7.16
N ARG A 36 12.50 3.38 -6.07
CA ARG A 36 13.05 3.95 -4.84
C ARG A 36 13.92 2.91 -4.15
N VAL A 37 15.18 3.23 -3.92
CA VAL A 37 16.01 2.43 -3.01
C VAL A 37 15.43 2.60 -1.62
N THR A 38 15.03 1.51 -1.00
CA THR A 38 14.24 1.51 0.23
C THR A 38 15.01 0.74 1.30
N ASP A 39 15.79 1.44 2.12
CA ASP A 39 16.39 0.84 3.32
C ASP A 39 15.35 0.70 4.45
N GLU A 40 15.77 0.22 5.63
CA GLU A 40 14.86 -0.07 6.74
C GLU A 40 14.13 1.19 7.24
N ALA A 41 14.87 2.29 7.42
CA ALA A 41 14.30 3.57 7.85
C ALA A 41 13.35 4.15 6.78
N THR A 42 13.70 4.01 5.50
CA THR A 42 12.84 4.42 4.39
C THR A 42 11.57 3.57 4.33
N MET A 43 11.67 2.26 4.58
CA MET A 43 10.52 1.35 4.58
C MET A 43 9.52 1.70 5.68
N ASP A 44 10.00 2.04 6.89
CA ASP A 44 9.14 2.52 7.98
C ASP A 44 8.33 3.75 7.56
N VAL A 45 8.98 4.72 6.91
CA VAL A 45 8.31 5.92 6.39
C VAL A 45 7.33 5.59 5.27
N VAL A 46 7.72 4.71 4.34
CA VAL A 46 6.81 4.23 3.28
C VAL A 46 5.56 3.62 3.88
N GLN A 47 5.69 2.76 4.89
CA GLN A 47 4.56 2.14 5.56
C GLN A 47 3.68 3.16 6.27
N MET A 48 4.26 4.06 7.07
CA MET A 48 3.51 5.11 7.77
C MET A 48 2.73 6.00 6.80
N VAL A 49 3.33 6.35 5.67
CA VAL A 49 2.71 7.25 4.69
C VAL A 49 1.66 6.54 3.86
N LEU A 50 1.97 5.37 3.28
CA LEU A 50 1.04 4.68 2.39
C LEU A 50 -0.13 4.10 3.16
N ALA A 51 0.09 3.26 4.17
CA ALA A 51 -0.99 2.59 4.92
C ALA A 51 -1.66 3.51 5.95
N GLY A 52 -0.94 4.50 6.47
CA GLY A 52 -1.47 5.47 7.41
C GLY A 52 -2.05 6.69 6.70
N LYS A 53 -1.20 7.63 6.32
CA LYS A 53 -1.62 8.97 5.87
C LYS A 53 -2.47 8.94 4.59
N VAL A 54 -1.96 8.35 3.51
CA VAL A 54 -2.62 8.38 2.19
C VAL A 54 -3.83 7.47 2.17
N ASN A 55 -3.69 6.22 2.64
CA ASN A 55 -4.79 5.26 2.66
C ASN A 55 -5.97 5.75 3.49
N LYS A 56 -5.72 6.26 4.71
CA LYS A 56 -6.81 6.72 5.56
C LYS A 56 -7.40 8.05 5.09
N GLY A 57 -6.63 8.90 4.41
CA GLY A 57 -7.17 10.06 3.69
C GLY A 57 -8.19 9.66 2.62
N LEU A 58 -7.82 8.73 1.73
CA LEU A 58 -8.73 8.24 0.68
C LEU A 58 -9.98 7.54 1.25
N VAL A 59 -9.83 6.81 2.35
CA VAL A 59 -10.96 6.19 3.06
C VAL A 59 -11.90 7.27 3.61
N ALA A 60 -11.37 8.33 4.22
CA ALA A 60 -12.16 9.45 4.72
C ALA A 60 -12.92 10.14 3.58
N ASP A 61 -12.24 10.49 2.48
CA ASP A 61 -12.84 11.15 1.32
C ASP A 61 -13.98 10.33 0.71
N LEU A 62 -13.78 9.01 0.53
CA LEU A 62 -14.82 8.13 0.01
C LEU A 62 -16.00 7.99 0.98
N THR A 63 -15.74 8.04 2.28
CA THR A 63 -16.78 7.95 3.31
C THR A 63 -17.62 9.24 3.37
N ASP A 64 -16.98 10.41 3.26
CA ASP A 64 -17.64 11.71 3.20
C ASP A 64 -18.53 11.86 1.95
N LEU A 65 -18.16 11.20 0.85
CA LEU A 65 -18.98 11.09 -0.36
C LEU A 65 -20.14 10.07 -0.23
N GLY A 66 -20.36 9.49 0.95
CA GLY A 66 -21.43 8.54 1.25
C GLY A 66 -21.10 7.08 0.91
N GLY A 67 -19.85 6.78 0.55
CA GLY A 67 -19.36 5.43 0.37
C GLY A 67 -19.08 4.73 1.71
N LYS A 68 -19.00 3.40 1.69
CA LYS A 68 -18.49 2.62 2.82
C LYS A 68 -17.08 2.15 2.51
N ALA A 69 -16.04 2.94 2.78
CA ALA A 69 -14.67 2.55 2.45
C ALA A 69 -14.01 1.77 3.60
N VAL A 70 -13.08 0.86 3.26
CA VAL A 70 -12.20 0.19 4.22
C VAL A 70 -10.78 0.20 3.69
N GLY A 71 -9.85 0.67 4.51
CA GLY A 71 -8.45 0.78 4.15
C GLY A 71 -7.66 -0.45 4.54
N LEU A 72 -6.98 -1.07 3.57
CA LEU A 72 -6.15 -2.27 3.70
C LEU A 72 -4.75 -2.03 3.07
N CYS A 73 -3.84 -2.95 3.35
CA CYS A 73 -2.56 -3.12 2.68
C CYS A 73 -2.29 -4.62 2.47
N GLY A 74 -1.23 -4.99 1.75
CA GLY A 74 -0.92 -6.39 1.49
C GLY A 74 -0.56 -7.22 2.72
N VAL A 75 -0.31 -6.59 3.87
CA VAL A 75 -0.11 -7.28 5.16
C VAL A 75 -1.43 -7.82 5.73
N ASP A 76 -2.54 -7.11 5.48
CA ASP A 76 -3.83 -7.45 6.06
C ASP A 76 -4.33 -8.78 5.52
N GLY A 77 -4.47 -9.77 6.39
CA GLY A 77 -4.87 -11.13 6.01
C GLY A 77 -3.83 -11.86 5.15
N ASN A 78 -2.57 -11.43 5.17
CA ASN A 78 -1.51 -11.99 4.33
C ASN A 78 -1.79 -11.84 2.82
N MET A 79 -2.50 -10.76 2.43
CA MET A 79 -3.03 -10.54 1.08
C MET A 79 -1.97 -10.54 -0.01
N ILE A 80 -0.81 -9.90 0.18
CA ILE A 80 0.24 -9.80 -0.85
C ILE A 80 1.55 -10.31 -0.26
N GLN A 81 2.00 -11.47 -0.76
CA GLN A 81 3.32 -12.02 -0.44
C GLN A 81 4.32 -11.61 -1.49
N VAL A 82 5.53 -11.29 -1.05
CA VAL A 82 6.61 -10.86 -1.93
C VAL A 82 7.93 -11.49 -1.54
N HIS A 83 8.87 -11.45 -2.48
CA HIS A 83 10.29 -11.58 -2.21
C HIS A 83 11.00 -10.28 -2.56
N LYS A 84 12.19 -10.09 -1.98
CA LYS A 84 13.06 -8.96 -2.31
C LYS A 84 13.44 -9.00 -3.79
N GLN A 85 13.18 -7.92 -4.52
CA GLN A 85 13.43 -7.86 -5.96
C GLN A 85 14.93 -7.89 -6.31
N ASN A 86 15.75 -7.13 -5.58
CA ASN A 86 17.21 -7.14 -5.67
C ASN A 86 17.80 -6.55 -4.38
N GLU A 87 18.97 -7.03 -3.96
CA GLU A 87 19.71 -6.50 -2.81
C GLU A 87 20.02 -4.99 -2.92
N GLU A 88 20.31 -4.50 -4.12
CA GLU A 88 20.62 -3.07 -4.35
C GLU A 88 19.45 -2.13 -4.04
N LEU A 89 18.21 -2.62 -4.09
CA LEU A 89 17.01 -1.82 -3.87
C LEU A 89 16.52 -1.86 -2.42
N GLY A 90 17.10 -2.72 -1.57
CA GLY A 90 16.65 -2.93 -0.20
C GLY A 90 15.27 -3.59 -0.14
N TYR A 91 14.33 -3.03 0.62
CA TYR A 91 12.97 -3.51 0.85
C TYR A 91 12.00 -3.16 -0.28
N VAL A 92 12.41 -3.41 -1.53
CA VAL A 92 11.53 -3.37 -2.71
C VAL A 92 11.12 -4.79 -3.06
N GLY A 93 9.80 -5.03 -3.13
CA GLY A 93 9.23 -6.36 -3.30
C GLY A 93 8.74 -6.65 -4.72
N TYR A 94 8.93 -7.89 -5.17
CA TYR A 94 8.24 -8.46 -6.33
C TYR A 94 7.15 -9.42 -5.86
N ILE A 95 5.96 -9.33 -6.45
CA ILE A 95 4.79 -10.10 -6.01
C ILE A 95 4.95 -11.59 -6.35
N ASP A 96 4.84 -12.43 -5.33
CA ASP A 96 4.79 -13.89 -5.48
C ASP A 96 3.34 -14.37 -5.60
N THR A 97 2.51 -13.98 -4.64
CA THR A 97 1.12 -14.45 -4.54
C THR A 97 0.21 -13.36 -4.01
N ILE A 98 -1.06 -13.40 -4.43
CA ILE A 98 -2.13 -12.53 -3.93
C ILE A 98 -3.30 -13.39 -3.43
N ASP A 99 -3.65 -13.27 -2.14
CA ASP A 99 -4.89 -13.81 -1.58
C ASP A 99 -5.97 -12.72 -1.56
N THR A 100 -7.00 -12.90 -2.38
CA THR A 100 -8.09 -11.93 -2.53
C THR A 100 -9.28 -12.17 -1.59
N SER A 101 -9.21 -13.18 -0.71
CA SER A 101 -10.30 -13.57 0.20
C SER A 101 -10.86 -12.37 0.98
N ILE A 102 -9.98 -11.59 1.61
CA ILE A 102 -10.39 -10.41 2.39
C ILE A 102 -11.06 -9.34 1.52
N ILE A 103 -10.60 -9.15 0.28
CA ILE A 103 -11.18 -8.20 -0.68
C ILE A 103 -12.61 -8.62 -1.01
N HIS A 104 -12.83 -9.91 -1.29
CA HIS A 104 -14.16 -10.45 -1.56
C HIS A 104 -15.10 -10.34 -0.36
N ASP A 105 -14.60 -10.61 0.85
CA ASP A 105 -15.37 -10.53 2.09
C ASP A 105 -15.91 -9.11 2.32
N VAL A 106 -15.05 -8.09 2.22
CA VAL A 106 -15.47 -6.71 2.47
C VAL A 106 -16.38 -6.19 1.34
N ILE A 107 -16.14 -6.56 0.08
CA ILE A 107 -17.03 -6.22 -1.04
C ILE A 107 -18.41 -6.84 -0.86
N SER A 108 -18.49 -8.10 -0.39
CA SER A 108 -19.77 -8.78 -0.16
C SER A 108 -20.64 -8.07 0.89
N ARG A 109 -20.00 -7.34 1.80
CA ARG A 109 -20.64 -6.53 2.85
C ARG A 109 -20.91 -5.09 2.41
N GLY A 110 -20.65 -4.76 1.15
CA GLY A 110 -20.90 -3.45 0.57
C GLY A 110 -19.79 -2.43 0.85
N TYR A 111 -18.58 -2.85 1.26
CA TYR A 111 -17.45 -1.93 1.38
C TYR A 111 -16.75 -1.70 0.04
N ILE A 112 -16.06 -0.56 -0.08
CA ILE A 112 -15.10 -0.20 -1.13
C ILE A 112 -13.71 -0.41 -0.52
N PRO A 113 -12.96 -1.44 -0.94
CA PRO A 113 -11.61 -1.67 -0.43
C PRO A 113 -10.64 -0.63 -1.03
N VAL A 114 -9.81 -0.04 -0.18
CA VAL A 114 -8.74 0.89 -0.55
C VAL A 114 -7.42 0.27 -0.13
N ILE A 115 -6.61 -0.18 -1.08
CA ILE A 115 -5.42 -1.00 -0.86
C ILE A 115 -4.16 -0.18 -1.14
N SER A 116 -3.29 -0.07 -0.15
CA SER A 116 -1.95 0.52 -0.30
C SER A 116 -0.92 -0.52 -0.78
N SER A 117 0.05 -0.08 -1.61
CA SER A 117 1.03 -0.94 -2.28
C SER A 117 2.20 -1.41 -1.39
N ILE A 118 1.88 -2.07 -0.28
CA ILE A 118 2.85 -2.70 0.65
C ILE A 118 2.60 -4.21 0.66
N GLY A 119 3.65 -5.02 0.61
CA GLY A 119 3.58 -6.48 0.76
C GLY A 119 4.32 -7.00 1.99
N MET A 120 4.16 -8.28 2.26
CA MET A 120 4.84 -9.01 3.32
C MET A 120 5.84 -10.02 2.73
N GLY A 121 7.07 -10.00 3.22
CA GLY A 121 8.08 -11.00 2.90
C GLY A 121 7.99 -12.23 3.80
N ALA A 122 8.56 -13.35 3.34
CA ALA A 122 8.67 -14.57 4.14
C ALA A 122 9.55 -14.41 5.42
N ASP A 123 10.35 -13.33 5.47
CA ASP A 123 11.14 -12.90 6.63
C ASP A 123 10.32 -12.13 7.68
N GLY A 124 9.02 -11.92 7.44
CA GLY A 124 8.12 -11.15 8.31
C GLY A 124 8.30 -9.63 8.21
N LYS A 125 9.05 -9.16 7.22
CA LYS A 125 9.26 -7.73 6.97
C LYS A 125 8.32 -7.20 5.90
N THR A 126 8.03 -5.92 5.95
CA THR A 126 7.24 -5.24 4.93
C THR A 126 8.12 -4.73 3.80
N TYR A 127 7.54 -4.70 2.61
CA TYR A 127 8.22 -4.32 1.38
C TYR A 127 7.37 -3.33 0.60
N ASN A 128 8.03 -2.34 0.01
CA ASN A 128 7.42 -1.40 -0.92
C ASN A 128 7.22 -2.08 -2.28
N ILE A 129 6.00 -1.99 -2.82
CA ILE A 129 5.67 -2.49 -4.15
C ILE A 129 5.29 -1.31 -5.03
N ASN A 130 5.66 -1.36 -6.30
CA ASN A 130 5.19 -0.39 -7.28
C ASN A 130 3.66 -0.58 -7.48
N ALA A 131 2.91 0.54 -7.43
CA ALA A 131 1.45 0.55 -7.50
C ALA A 131 0.94 0.62 -8.94
#